data_AF-A0A453QVV5-F1
#
_entry.id   AF-A0A453QVV5-F1
#
_cell.length_a   1.000
_cell.length_b   1.000
_cell.length_c   1.000
_cell.angle_alpha   90.00
_cell.angle_beta   90.00
_cell.angle_gamma   90.00
#
_symmetry.space_group_name_H-M   'P 1'
#
loop_
_entity.id
_entity.type
_entity.pdbx_description
1 polymer ?
#
loop_
_entity_poly.entity_id
_entity_poly.type
_entity_poly.pdbx_seq_one_letter_code
_entity_poly.pdbx_strand_id
1 'polypeptide(L)' 'MEIPLEDIRRPLMRTRANDSDKVQELMDSIRVISLQVPVGFLSFNINFSKIIFF' A
#
# COMPACT_ATOMS: atom_id res chain seq x y z
N MET A 1 1.83 1.88 15.08
CA MET A 1 1.02 2.88 14.35
C MET A 1 0.29 2.14 13.26
N GLU A 2 -1.04 2.23 13.24
CA GLU A 2 -1.88 1.64 12.20
C GLU A 2 -2.29 2.75 11.24
N ILE A 3 -2.22 2.48 9.94
CA ILE A 3 -2.56 3.44 8.88
C ILE A 3 -3.72 2.83 8.10
N PRO A 4 -4.88 3.53 7.98
CA PRO A 4 -5.97 3.08 7.14
C PRO A 4 -5.53 2.87 5.69
N LEU A 5 -6.09 1.88 5.03
CA LEU A 5 -5.64 1.47 3.69
C LEU A 5 -5.92 2.57 2.64
N GLU A 6 -6.99 3.32 2.85
CA GLU A 6 -7.44 4.47 2.07
C GLU A 6 -6.47 5.66 2.10
N ASP A 7 -5.69 5.80 3.17
CA ASP A 7 -4.69 6.86 3.31
C ASP A 7 -3.39 6.52 2.56
N ILE A 8 -3.25 5.27 2.08
CA ILE A 8 -2.06 4.79 1.37
C ILE A 8 -2.24 4.96 -0.15
N ARG A 9 -1.57 5.97 -0.71
CA ARG A 9 -1.50 6.14 -2.17
C ARG A 9 -0.62 5.06 -2.81
N ARG A 10 -1.15 4.38 -3.83
CA ARG A 10 -0.46 3.31 -4.57
C ARG A 10 -0.18 3.74 -6.03
N PRO A 11 0.86 4.55 -6.29
CA PRO A 11 1.12 5.12 -7.62
C PRO A 11 1.44 4.06 -8.69
N LEU A 12 2.01 2.92 -8.29
CA LEU A 12 2.43 1.86 -9.20
C LEU A 12 1.35 0.80 -9.47
N MET A 13 0.08 1.06 -9.16
CA MET A 13 -1.00 0.08 -9.40
C MET A 13 -1.11 -0.35 -10.88
N ARG A 14 -0.77 0.52 -11.83
CA ARG A 14 -0.85 0.24 -13.27
C ARG A 14 0.17 -0.77 -13.79
N THR A 15 1.36 -0.82 -13.20
CA THR A 15 2.45 -1.71 -13.63
C THR A 15 2.64 -2.89 -12.67
N ARG A 16 1.73 -3.04 -11.71
CA ARG A 16 1.80 -4.08 -10.69
C ARG A 16 1.31 -5.42 -11.25
N ALA A 17 2.24 -6.31 -11.57
CA ALA A 17 1.97 -7.70 -11.94
C ALA A 17 2.11 -8.62 -10.72
N ASN A 18 1.10 -8.65 -9.85
CA ASN A 18 1.06 -9.62 -8.76
C ASN A 18 0.71 -11.01 -9.31
N ASP A 19 1.46 -12.02 -8.89
CA ASP A 19 1.11 -13.43 -9.03
C ASP A 19 -0.04 -13.77 -8.07
N SER A 20 -1.14 -14.33 -8.57
CA SER A 20 -2.34 -14.63 -7.78
C SER A 20 -2.09 -15.63 -6.66
N ASP A 21 -1.26 -16.64 -6.92
CA ASP A 21 -1.05 -17.74 -5.98
C ASP A 21 -0.22 -17.26 -4.79
N LYS A 22 0.79 -16.42 -5.05
CA LYS A 22 1.60 -15.79 -4.01
C LYS A 22 0.82 -14.79 -3.18
N VAL A 23 -0.13 -14.08 -3.79
CA VAL A 23 -1.05 -13.19 -3.04
C VAL A 23 -1.92 -14.01 -2.10
N GLN A 24 -2.47 -15.12 -2.57
CA GLN A 24 -3.33 -15.99 -1.77
C GLN A 24 -2.56 -16.61 -0.59
N GLU A 25 -1.37 -17.15 -0.84
CA GLU A 25 -0.49 -17.70 0.21
C GLU A 25 -0.16 -16.66 1.28
N LEU A 26 0.17 -15.44 0.87
CA LEU A 26 0.44 -14.34 1.80
C LEU A 26 -0.80 -13.96 2.62
N MET A 27 -1.97 -13.91 1.99
CA MET A 27 -3.23 -13.61 2.68
C MET A 27 -3.56 -14.66 3.73
N ASP A 28 -3.37 -15.94 3.42
CA ASP A 28 -3.61 -17.03 4.36
C ASP A 28 -2.60 -17.03 5.51
N SER A 29 -1.33 -16.72 5.25
CA SER A 29 -0.31 -16.53 6.29
C SER A 29 -0.68 -15.37 7.23
N ILE A 30 -1.01 -14.20 6.69
CA ILE A 30 -1.41 -13.02 7.49
C ILE A 30 -2.66 -13.32 8.34
N ARG A 31 -3.61 -14.13 7.85
CA ARG A 31 -4.79 -14.50 8.65
C ARG A 31 -4.44 -15.32 9.89
N VAL A 32 -3.39 -16.14 9.84
CA VAL A 32 -2.98 -17.01 10.95
C VAL A 32 -2.03 -16.28 11.91
N ILE A 33 -1.01 -15.61 11.37
CA ILE A 33 0.08 -15.05 12.18
C ILE A 33 0.11 -13.52 12.19
N SER A 34 -0.85 -12.84 11.54
CA SER A 34 -0.80 -11.40 11.30
C SER A 34 0.43 -10.97 10.47
N LEU A 35 0.52 -9.68 10.16
CA LEU A 35 1.65 -9.16 9.40
C LEU A 35 2.91 -9.10 10.28
N GLN A 36 3.91 -9.90 9.94
CA GLN A 36 5.17 -9.97 10.69
C GLN A 36 6.14 -8.84 10.35
N VAL A 37 6.12 -8.35 9.10
CA VAL A 37 7.04 -7.32 8.60
C VAL A 37 6.23 -6.08 8.20
N PRO A 38 6.52 -4.89 8.76
CA PRO A 38 5.82 -3.68 8.37
C PRO A 38 6.11 -3.31 6.92
N VAL A 39 5.10 -2.77 6.22
CA VAL A 39 5.26 -2.29 4.85
C VAL A 39 6.01 -0.96 4.86
N GLY A 40 7.03 -0.83 4.00
CA GLY A 40 7.72 0.46 3.82
C GLY A 40 6.80 1.50 3.19
N PHE A 41 6.68 2.67 3.80
CA PHE A 41 5.92 3.80 3.26
C PHE A 41 6.72 5.10 3.38
N LEU A 42 6.44 6.05 2.47
CA LEU A 42 7.04 7.38 2.47
C LEU A 42 5.92 8.41 2.69
N SER A 43 6.04 9.22 3.75
CA SER A 43 5.04 10.22 4.12
C SER A 43 5.42 11.59 3.54
N PHE A 44 4.46 12.25 2.88
CA PHE A 44 4.62 13.60 2.32
C PHE A 44 3.44 14.48 2.69
N ASN A 45 3.70 15.75 3.01
CA ASN A 45 2.66 16.77 3.13
C ASN A 45 2.35 17.34 1.74
N ILE A 46 1.29 16.84 1.11
CA ILE A 46 0.88 17.28 -0.23
C ILE A 46 -0.13 18.43 -0.09
N ASN A 47 0.28 19.64 -0.50
CA ASN A 47 -0.64 20.77 -0.62
C ASN A 47 -1.34 20.73 -1.99
N PHE A 48 -2.59 20.25 -2.02
CA PHE A 48 -3.38 20.12 -3.25
C PHE A 48 -3.60 21.45 -3.99
N SER A 49 -3.55 22.59 -3.28
CA SER A 49 -3.70 23.91 -3.91
C SER A 49 -2.54 24.30 -4.82
N LYS A 50 -1.36 23.68 -4.66
CA LYS A 50 -0.18 23.93 -5.51
C LYS A 50 -0.09 23.03 -6.74
N ILE A 51 -0.93 22.00 -6.83
CA ILE A 51 -0.88 20.98 -7.89
C ILE A 51 -1.83 21.30 -9.05
N ILE A 52 -2.84 22.15 -8.84
CA ILE A 52 -3.88 22.47 -9.86
C ILE A 52 -3.51 23.73 -10.69
N PHE A 53 -2.32 24.28 -10.52
CA PHE A 53 -1.80 25.37 -11.36
C PHE A 53 -0.59 24.89 -12.19
N PHE A 54 -0.85 24.14 -13.27
CA PHE A 54 0.01 24.03 -14.45
C PHE A 54 -0.86 23.67 -15.66
#